data_AF-A0A7K3MUQ0-F1
#
_entry.id   AF-A0A7K3MUQ0-F1
#
_cell.length_a   1.000
_cell.length_b   1.000
_cell.length_c   1.000
_cell.angle_alpha   90.00
_cell.angle_beta   90.00
_cell.angle_gamma   90.00
#
_symmetry.space_group_name_H-M   'P 1'
#
loop_
_entity.id
_entity.type
_entity.pdbx_description
1 polymer ?
#
loop_
_entity_poly.entity_id
_entity_poly.type
_entity_poly.pdbx_seq_one_letter_code
_entity_poly.pdbx_strand_id
1 'polypeptide(L)'
;MEKQVRVTEICPTKTQALIKNGALLIDVREKDEVAQLAFDVPNIINIPLSIFEDHYTEIPKDREVVMVCKAGGRSLRAAGFMVYHGYDNVINMKHGLIRWVQKGFPTIGDTASVLDNAPASSCCDSHSHSHSSDSKKSCCNDQPKSEGSCC
;
A
#
# COMPACT_ATOMS: atom_id res chain seq x y z
N MET A 1 0.59 -8.70 -32.30
CA MET A 1 1.79 -8.96 -31.47
C MET A 1 1.54 -8.33 -30.11
N GLU A 2 1.20 -9.14 -29.11
CA GLU A 2 1.04 -8.69 -27.74
C GLU A 2 2.43 -8.35 -27.19
N LYS A 3 2.81 -7.07 -27.21
CA LYS A 3 4.00 -6.61 -26.48
C LYS A 3 3.72 -6.92 -25.02
N GLN A 4 4.39 -7.93 -24.47
CA GLN A 4 4.38 -8.17 -23.02
C GLN A 4 5.01 -6.95 -22.34
N VAL A 5 4.15 -6.06 -21.85
CA VAL A 5 4.57 -4.89 -21.08
C VAL A 5 5.04 -5.39 -19.71
N ARG A 6 6.34 -5.49 -19.51
CA ARG A 6 6.93 -5.88 -18.22
C ARG A 6 7.12 -4.63 -17.37
N VAL A 7 6.23 -4.43 -16.40
CA VAL A 7 6.39 -3.38 -15.39
C VAL A 7 7.19 -3.94 -14.22
N THR A 8 8.24 -3.22 -13.81
CA THR A 8 9.00 -3.59 -12.62
C THR A 8 8.19 -3.21 -11.38
N GLU A 9 8.07 -4.12 -10.43
CA GLU A 9 7.33 -3.87 -9.19
C GLU A 9 8.24 -3.99 -7.96
N ILE A 10 8.15 -3.03 -7.04
CA ILE A 10 8.97 -2.99 -5.83
C ILE A 10 8.13 -2.84 -4.56
N CYS A 11 8.73 -3.17 -3.42
CA CYS A 11 8.10 -2.96 -2.12
C CYS A 11 8.23 -1.49 -1.64
N PRO A 12 7.36 -1.05 -0.70
CA PRO A 12 7.42 0.31 -0.14
C PRO A 12 8.77 0.68 0.48
N THR A 13 9.47 -0.26 1.11
CA THR A 13 10.80 -0.04 1.68
C THR A 13 11.84 0.34 0.61
N LYS A 14 11.81 -0.36 -0.54
CA LYS A 14 12.69 -0.02 -1.67
C LYS A 14 12.29 1.31 -2.31
N THR A 15 10.99 1.59 -2.38
CA THR A 15 10.47 2.88 -2.87
C THR A 15 11.02 4.04 -2.04
N GLN A 16 11.01 3.91 -0.71
CA GLN A 16 11.58 4.93 0.17
C GLN A 16 13.08 5.18 -0.09
N ALA A 17 13.85 4.13 -0.35
CA ALA A 17 15.26 4.26 -0.70
C ALA A 17 15.46 4.98 -2.05
N LEU A 18 14.64 4.68 -3.05
CA LEU A 18 14.69 5.35 -4.36
C LEU A 18 14.33 6.84 -4.24
N ILE A 19 13.31 7.18 -3.46
CA ILE A 19 12.92 8.59 -3.21
C ILE A 19 14.09 9.36 -2.58
N LYS A 20 14.82 8.75 -1.63
CA LYS A 20 16.03 9.34 -1.03
C LYS A 20 17.16 9.56 -2.04
N ASN A 21 17.22 8.72 -3.07
CA ASN A 21 18.16 8.86 -4.19
C ASN A 21 17.70 9.86 -5.26
N GLY A 22 16.54 10.50 -5.08
CA GLY A 22 16.00 11.50 -6.02
C GLY A 22 15.00 10.96 -7.04
N ALA A 23 14.48 9.74 -6.86
CA ALA A 23 13.41 9.23 -7.70
C ALA A 23 12.12 10.06 -7.56
N LEU A 24 11.36 10.14 -8.65
CA LEU A 24 10.10 10.86 -8.72
C LEU A 24 8.94 9.94 -8.36
N LEU A 25 8.15 10.32 -7.35
CA LEU A 25 6.93 9.61 -6.99
C LEU A 25 5.74 10.19 -7.75
N ILE A 26 4.97 9.36 -8.44
CA ILE A 26 3.75 9.79 -9.15
C ILE A 26 2.55 9.11 -8.50
N ASP A 27 1.68 9.93 -7.92
CA ASP A 27 0.43 9.48 -7.32
C ASP A 27 -0.71 9.57 -8.32
N VAL A 28 -1.27 8.42 -8.70
CA VAL A 28 -2.39 8.33 -9.65
C VAL A 28 -3.78 8.33 -9.01
N ARG A 29 -3.87 8.69 -7.74
CA ARG A 29 -5.15 8.86 -7.05
C ARG A 29 -5.82 10.16 -7.44
N GLU A 30 -7.14 10.22 -7.25
CA GLU A 30 -7.90 11.46 -7.44
C GLU A 30 -7.50 12.50 -6.38
N LYS A 31 -7.62 13.78 -6.73
CA LYS A 31 -7.19 14.90 -5.86
C LYS A 31 -7.88 14.86 -4.49
N ASP A 32 -9.14 14.45 -4.44
CA ASP A 32 -9.90 14.32 -3.19
C ASP A 32 -9.33 13.24 -2.27
N GLU A 33 -8.83 12.13 -2.82
CA GLU A 33 -8.16 11.08 -2.04
C GLU A 33 -6.79 11.56 -1.51
N VAL A 34 -6.06 12.33 -2.32
CA VAL A 34 -4.75 12.89 -1.93
C VAL A 34 -4.92 13.97 -0.86
N ALA A 35 -5.97 14.78 -0.94
CA ALA A 35 -6.29 15.79 0.05
C ALA A 35 -6.60 15.21 1.43
N GLN A 36 -7.18 14.00 1.49
CA GLN A 36 -7.42 13.28 2.74
C GLN A 36 -6.15 12.66 3.31
N LEU A 37 -5.34 12.05 2.44
CA LEU A 37 -4.09 11.41 2.84
C LEU A 37 -3.07 11.43 1.70
N ALA A 38 -2.00 12.17 1.89
CA ALA A 38 -0.88 12.30 0.96
C ALA A 38 0.40 11.63 1.49
N PHE A 39 1.31 11.31 0.59
CA PHE A 39 2.66 10.90 0.96
C PHE A 39 3.48 12.14 1.34
N ASP A 40 4.19 12.09 2.48
CA ASP A 40 5.08 13.17 2.89
C ASP A 40 6.48 12.92 2.32
N VAL A 41 6.68 13.31 1.05
CA VAL A 41 7.93 13.08 0.31
C VAL A 41 8.26 14.32 -0.53
N PRO A 42 9.56 14.63 -0.74
CA PRO A 42 9.96 15.87 -1.39
C PRO A 42 9.70 15.89 -2.91
N ASN A 43 9.78 14.74 -3.59
CA ASN A 43 9.68 14.63 -5.04
C ASN A 43 8.40 13.87 -5.44
N ILE A 44 7.23 14.46 -5.21
CA ILE A 44 5.94 13.87 -5.58
C ILE A 44 5.14 14.77 -6.53
N ILE A 45 4.52 14.14 -7.53
CA ILE A 45 3.53 14.76 -8.41
C ILE A 45 2.26 13.92 -8.35
N ASN A 46 1.11 14.58 -8.20
CA ASN A 46 -0.19 13.93 -8.31
C ASN A 46 -0.76 14.13 -9.72
N ILE A 47 -0.96 13.03 -10.44
CA ILE A 47 -1.60 13.01 -11.76
C ILE A 47 -2.75 12.00 -11.68
N PRO A 48 -3.99 12.46 -11.43
CA PRO A 48 -5.15 11.58 -11.33
C PRO A 48 -5.31 10.66 -12.55
N LEU A 49 -5.74 9.42 -12.31
CA LEU A 49 -5.91 8.44 -13.38
C LEU A 49 -6.89 8.92 -14.46
N SER A 50 -7.90 9.71 -14.07
CA SER A 50 -8.89 10.33 -14.96
C SER A 50 -8.30 11.22 -16.06
N ILE A 51 -7.15 11.86 -15.81
CA ILE A 51 -6.47 12.76 -16.76
C ILE A 51 -5.06 12.25 -17.14
N PHE A 52 -4.70 11.05 -16.69
CA PHE A 52 -3.34 10.54 -16.82
C PHE A 52 -2.90 10.38 -18.27
N GLU A 53 -3.80 9.95 -19.15
CA GLU A 53 -3.52 9.76 -20.58
C GLU A 53 -3.21 11.07 -21.32
N ASP A 54 -3.66 12.22 -20.80
CA ASP A 54 -3.37 13.53 -21.39
C ASP A 54 -2.12 14.16 -20.79
N HIS A 55 -1.80 13.83 -19.53
CA HIS A 55 -0.74 14.48 -18.76
C HIS A 55 0.52 13.62 -18.56
N TYR A 56 0.55 12.36 -19.01
CA TYR A 56 1.72 11.48 -18.85
C TYR A 56 3.01 12.07 -19.44
N THR A 57 2.91 12.94 -20.44
CA THR A 57 4.06 13.60 -21.08
C THR A 57 4.77 14.59 -20.17
N GLU A 58 4.14 15.04 -19.09
CA GLU A 58 4.79 15.88 -18.06
C GLU A 58 5.81 15.09 -17.24
N ILE A 59 5.72 13.76 -17.26
CA ILE A 59 6.62 12.88 -16.52
C ILE A 59 7.96 12.80 -17.29
N PRO A 60 9.09 13.13 -16.63
CA PRO A 60 10.41 13.02 -17.22
C PRO A 60 10.78 11.56 -17.52
N LYS A 61 11.41 11.32 -18.68
CA LYS A 61 11.92 10.00 -19.09
C LYS A 61 13.34 9.71 -18.59
N ASP A 62 14.07 10.76 -18.22
CA ASP A 62 15.48 10.72 -17.80
C ASP A 62 15.67 10.34 -16.32
N ARG A 63 14.59 10.25 -15.54
CA ARG A 63 14.62 9.96 -14.09
C ARG A 63 13.89 8.65 -13.77
N GLU A 64 14.23 8.05 -12.63
CA GLU A 64 13.46 6.93 -12.09
C GLU A 64 12.09 7.40 -11.61
N VAL A 65 11.04 6.79 -12.12
CA VAL A 65 9.64 7.13 -11.81
C VAL A 65 9.00 5.97 -11.06
N VAL A 66 8.50 6.26 -9.87
CA VAL A 66 7.76 5.30 -9.04
C VAL A 66 6.29 5.67 -9.00
N MET A 67 5.46 4.80 -9.56
CA MET A 67 4.01 4.92 -9.62
C MET A 67 3.38 4.37 -8.35
N VAL A 68 2.50 5.16 -7.74
CA VAL A 68 1.78 4.79 -6.51
C VAL A 68 0.29 5.04 -6.65
N CYS A 69 -0.49 4.22 -5.96
CA CYS A 69 -1.93 4.44 -5.76
C CYS A 69 -2.34 3.92 -4.38
N LYS A 70 -3.64 3.76 -4.11
CA LYS A 70 -4.12 3.24 -2.81
C LYS A 70 -3.61 1.83 -2.49
N ALA A 71 -3.71 0.88 -3.44
CA ALA A 71 -3.46 -0.55 -3.20
C ALA A 71 -2.50 -1.22 -4.21
N GLY A 72 -1.98 -0.48 -5.20
CA GLY A 72 -1.06 -0.99 -6.25
C GLY A 72 -1.71 -1.37 -7.58
N GLY A 73 -3.04 -1.47 -7.68
CA GLY A 73 -3.72 -1.91 -8.91
C GLY A 73 -3.85 -0.82 -10.00
N ARG A 74 -4.24 0.41 -9.61
CA ARG A 74 -4.36 1.55 -10.55
C ARG A 74 -3.00 1.99 -11.08
N SER A 75 -2.01 2.06 -10.19
CA SER A 75 -0.63 2.41 -10.52
C SER A 75 0.02 1.40 -11.46
N LEU A 76 -0.32 0.11 -11.37
CA LEU A 76 0.18 -0.90 -12.30
C LEU A 76 -0.32 -0.66 -13.74
N ARG A 77 -1.60 -0.27 -13.90
CA ARG A 77 -2.15 0.06 -15.23
C ARG A 77 -1.48 1.30 -15.82
N ALA A 78 -1.36 2.36 -15.03
CA ALA A 78 -0.68 3.60 -15.44
C ALA A 78 0.80 3.37 -15.77
N ALA A 79 1.49 2.54 -14.98
CA ALA A 79 2.87 2.14 -15.27
C ALA A 79 2.98 1.36 -16.59
N GLY A 80 2.06 0.42 -16.84
CA GLY A 80 2.01 -0.31 -18.10
C GLY A 80 1.76 0.60 -19.30
N PHE A 81 0.88 1.59 -19.15
CA PHE A 81 0.66 2.62 -20.17
C PHE A 81 1.94 3.38 -20.48
N MET A 82 2.66 3.88 -19.47
CA MET A 82 3.92 4.61 -19.72
C MET A 82 4.97 3.74 -20.40
N VAL A 83 5.14 2.48 -19.97
CA VAL A 83 6.09 1.55 -20.62
C VAL A 83 5.71 1.31 -22.09
N TYR A 84 4.40 1.22 -22.39
CA TYR A 84 3.92 1.13 -23.78
C TYR A 84 4.29 2.37 -24.60
N HIS A 85 4.23 3.56 -24.00
CA HIS A 85 4.61 4.85 -24.60
C HIS A 85 6.13 5.14 -24.59
N GLY A 86 6.96 4.12 -24.29
CA GLY A 86 8.42 4.22 -24.35
C GLY A 86 9.05 4.93 -23.16
N TYR A 87 8.52 4.67 -21.96
CA TYR A 87 9.21 5.00 -20.71
C TYR A 87 9.88 3.72 -20.16
N ASP A 88 11.21 3.73 -20.08
CA ASP A 88 11.97 2.56 -19.63
C ASP A 88 12.15 2.51 -18.11
N ASN A 89 12.14 3.67 -17.44
CA ASN A 89 12.45 3.83 -16.01
C ASN A 89 11.20 3.89 -15.11
N VAL A 90 10.21 3.05 -15.39
CA VAL A 90 8.92 3.05 -14.68
C VAL A 90 8.83 1.87 -13.73
N ILE A 91 8.52 2.17 -12.47
CA ILE A 91 8.41 1.20 -11.40
C ILE A 91 7.05 1.35 -10.71
N ASN A 92 6.35 0.24 -10.45
CA ASN A 92 5.14 0.22 -9.65
C ASN A 92 5.44 -0.14 -8.19
N MET A 93 4.88 0.61 -7.24
CA MET A 93 4.96 0.24 -5.82
C MET A 93 3.85 -0.76 -5.46
N LYS A 94 4.23 -1.99 -5.07
CA LYS A 94 3.29 -3.02 -4.62
C LYS A 94 2.57 -2.59 -3.35
N HIS A 95 1.27 -2.91 -3.29
CA HIS A 95 0.37 -2.64 -2.16
C HIS A 95 0.08 -1.16 -1.88
N GLY A 96 0.64 -0.23 -2.68
CA GLY A 96 0.29 1.19 -2.62
C GLY A 96 0.43 1.84 -1.24
N LEU A 97 -0.36 2.90 -1.03
CA LEU A 97 -0.41 3.68 0.20
C LEU A 97 -0.73 2.83 1.42
N ILE A 98 -1.58 1.80 1.30
CA ILE A 98 -1.94 0.92 2.44
C ILE A 98 -0.70 0.38 3.12
N ARG A 99 0.22 -0.21 2.35
CA ARG A 99 1.44 -0.80 2.93
C ARG A 99 2.47 0.27 3.33
N TRP A 100 2.41 1.45 2.72
CA TRP A 100 3.23 2.59 3.13
C TRP A 100 2.85 3.07 4.54
N VAL A 101 1.55 3.24 4.78
CA VAL A 101 1.00 3.64 6.09
C VAL A 101 1.23 2.54 7.13
N GLN A 102 1.00 1.26 6.80
CA GLN A 102 1.28 0.13 7.69
C GLN A 102 2.76 0.05 8.12
N LYS A 103 3.68 0.54 7.28
CA LYS A 103 5.11 0.60 7.60
C LYS A 103 5.49 1.80 8.47
N GLY A 104 4.54 2.69 8.78
CA GLY A 104 4.79 3.90 9.55
C GLY A 104 5.64 4.93 8.79
N PHE A 105 5.59 4.91 7.46
CA PHE A 105 6.33 5.90 6.66
C PHE A 105 5.65 7.28 6.68
N PRO A 106 6.40 8.36 6.39
CA PRO A 106 5.88 9.72 6.44
C PRO A 106 4.66 9.91 5.52
N THR A 107 3.60 10.48 6.08
CA THR A 107 2.33 10.80 5.40
C THR A 107 1.74 12.07 5.98
N ILE A 108 0.95 12.78 5.18
CA ILE A 108 0.23 14.00 5.58
C ILE A 108 -1.27 13.72 5.48
N GLY A 109 -1.99 13.81 6.59
CA GLY A 109 -3.45 13.60 6.63
C GLY A 109 -3.89 12.48 7.57
N ASP A 110 -5.10 11.96 7.36
CA ASP A 110 -5.71 10.96 8.24
C ASP A 110 -5.41 9.52 7.80
N THR A 111 -4.58 8.83 8.59
CA THR A 111 -4.17 7.45 8.36
C THR A 111 -5.20 6.41 8.83
N ALA A 112 -6.15 6.80 9.70
CA ALA A 112 -7.16 5.88 10.25
C ALA A 112 -8.01 5.28 9.13
N SER A 113 -8.44 6.13 8.18
CA SER A 113 -9.24 5.75 7.00
C SER A 113 -8.64 4.60 6.15
N VAL A 114 -7.32 4.39 6.22
CA VAL A 114 -6.60 3.36 5.46
C VAL A 114 -6.29 2.13 6.30
N LEU A 115 -6.07 2.30 7.60
CA LEU A 115 -5.72 1.22 8.52
C LEU A 115 -6.94 0.43 9.02
N ASP A 116 -8.11 1.05 9.12
CA ASP A 116 -9.34 0.41 9.62
C ASP A 116 -9.85 -0.76 8.75
N ASN A 117 -9.34 -0.88 7.52
CA ASN A 117 -9.69 -1.94 6.58
C ASN A 117 -8.55 -2.94 6.30
N ALA A 118 -7.42 -2.83 7.01
CA ALA A 118 -6.40 -3.87 6.96
C ALA A 118 -6.90 -5.07 7.78
N PRO A 119 -6.87 -6.32 7.26
CA PRO A 119 -7.11 -7.46 8.11
C PRO A 119 -5.99 -7.45 9.16
N ALA A 120 -6.33 -7.02 10.37
CA ALA A 120 -5.58 -7.37 11.54
C ALA A 120 -5.58 -8.91 11.55
N SER A 121 -4.48 -9.51 11.11
CA SER A 121 -4.17 -10.87 11.51
C SER A 121 -4.04 -10.79 13.03
N SER A 122 -5.18 -11.00 13.70
CA SER A 122 -5.33 -11.28 15.11
C SER A 122 -4.53 -12.55 15.40
N CYS A 123 -3.23 -12.38 15.48
CA CYS A 123 -2.33 -13.33 16.07
C CYS A 123 -2.16 -12.87 17.51
N CYS A 124 -2.75 -13.62 18.43
CA CYS A 124 -2.61 -13.52 19.89
C CYS A 124 -3.52 -12.49 20.59
N ASP A 125 -4.74 -12.90 20.95
CA ASP A 125 -5.47 -12.28 22.07
C ASP A 125 -5.64 -13.32 23.18
N SER A 126 -4.70 -13.27 24.14
CA SER A 126 -4.69 -14.07 25.36
C SER A 126 -4.18 -13.20 26.52
N HIS A 127 -5.06 -12.38 27.11
CA HIS A 127 -5.41 -12.42 28.56
C HIS A 127 -6.01 -11.09 29.11
N SER A 128 -7.29 -11.18 29.51
CA SER A 128 -7.92 -10.71 30.77
C SER A 128 -7.70 -9.28 31.32
N HIS A 129 -8.78 -8.51 31.52
CA HIS A 129 -9.51 -8.44 32.82
C HIS A 129 -10.75 -7.49 32.82
N SER A 130 -11.91 -8.08 33.18
CA SER A 130 -13.07 -7.57 33.97
C SER A 130 -13.64 -6.15 33.83
N HIS A 131 -14.95 -6.03 33.57
CA HIS A 131 -15.98 -5.91 34.63
C HIS A 131 -17.43 -6.09 34.11
N SER A 132 -18.18 -6.94 34.85
CA SER A 132 -19.63 -7.01 35.17
C SER A 132 -20.66 -6.44 34.18
N SER A 133 -21.78 -7.08 33.84
CA SER A 133 -22.60 -8.12 34.48
C SER A 133 -23.69 -8.51 33.47
N ASP A 134 -23.91 -9.80 33.21
CA ASP A 134 -25.21 -10.42 33.50
C ASP A 134 -25.24 -11.90 33.15
N SER A 135 -26.06 -12.60 33.91
CA SER A 135 -26.09 -14.05 34.05
C SER A 135 -26.61 -14.77 32.81
N LYS A 136 -25.84 -15.75 32.32
CA LYS A 136 -26.31 -17.14 32.06
C LYS A 136 -25.14 -18.02 31.59
N LYS A 137 -24.58 -18.78 32.53
CA LYS A 137 -23.64 -19.89 32.28
C LYS A 137 -24.42 -21.08 31.71
N SER A 138 -23.97 -21.60 30.58
CA SER A 138 -24.09 -23.03 30.25
C SER A 138 -22.91 -23.41 29.36
N CYS A 139 -22.54 -24.69 29.43
CA CYS A 139 -21.51 -25.41 28.67
C CYS A 139 -20.16 -25.60 29.39
N CYS A 140 -20.20 -26.53 30.36
CA CYS A 140 -19.39 -27.75 30.48
C CYS A 140 -17.85 -27.62 30.32
N ASN A 141 -17.01 -27.74 31.36
CA ASN A 141 -16.68 -28.86 32.26
C ASN A 141 -15.48 -29.72 31.78
N ASP A 142 -14.46 -29.81 32.66
CA ASP A 142 -13.41 -30.82 32.84
C ASP A 142 -12.47 -31.25 31.68
N GLN A 143 -11.17 -30.93 31.85
CA GLN A 143 -10.01 -31.68 31.34
C GLN A 143 -9.96 -33.11 31.99
N PRO A 144 -9.07 -34.08 31.66
CA PRO A 144 -7.74 -33.99 31.00
C PRO A 144 -7.34 -35.22 30.12
N LYS A 145 -6.03 -35.27 29.77
CA LYS A 145 -5.22 -36.39 29.20
C LYS A 145 -5.20 -36.44 27.67
N SER A 146 -4.10 -36.73 26.96
CA SER A 146 -2.75 -37.22 27.28
C SER A 146 -1.93 -37.14 25.98
N GLU A 147 -0.61 -36.95 26.12
CA GLU A 147 0.49 -37.46 25.30
C GLU A 147 0.42 -37.32 23.76
N GLY A 148 1.40 -36.58 23.21
CA GLY A 148 1.66 -36.56 21.77
C GLY A 148 2.80 -35.62 21.38
N SER A 149 4.03 -36.13 21.49
CA SER A 149 5.26 -35.76 20.78
C SER A 149 5.23 -34.54 19.84
N CYS A 150 6.14 -33.59 20.05
CA CYS A 150 7.01 -33.05 19.01
C CYS A 150 8.24 -32.38 19.64
N CYS A 151 9.39 -32.62 19.01
CA CYS A 151 10.75 -32.25 19.40
C CYS A 151 10.99 -30.74 19.54
#